data_AF-A0A6J2YHK3-F1
#
_entry.id   AF-A0A6J2YHK3-F1
#
_cell.length_a   1.000
_cell.length_b   1.000
_cell.length_c   1.000
_cell.angle_alpha   90.00
_cell.angle_beta   90.00
_cell.angle_gamma   90.00
#
_symmetry.space_group_name_H-M   'P 1'
#
loop_
_entity.id
_entity.type
_entity.pdbx_description
1 polymer ?
#
loop_
_entity_poly.entity_id
_entity_poly.type
_entity_poly.pdbx_seq_one_letter_code
_entity_poly.pdbx_strand_id
1 'polypeptide(L)'
;MFLNDKGKFLAKVASVLGLIQGITWLVLCILTLVVTNYTPESVKRTPTNYNEYISSVIYSHFIDPGNGNIITPASFNALRWIYIVLSALWVAASIDQYSALKRNKGRQAYVSVILGIIIIITSIIDIVFLALLARDFSECTFSTVISVSTTIQPSTTTQLSTTTQPATITQPSTTLALEEETTAEGLLMLQAFSEVIINTGIDCKLATGIVMTIVARGYVLLFVNVFLSLSLIVVGTQALSTPSIFKYEQNTIPRVQVPRTGKKSPAYGDHEFFEDVYTAPPFPEVNSQRYSSTPVSLGKNRNSSNYY
;
A
#
# COMPACT_ATOMS: atom_id res chain seq x y z
N MET A 1 -19.69 22.04 6.10
CA MET A 1 -18.92 22.56 7.24
C MET A 1 -17.44 22.63 6.86
N PHE A 2 -16.62 23.49 7.48
CA PHE A 2 -15.17 23.47 7.28
C PHE A 2 -14.51 22.60 8.36
N LEU A 3 -13.54 21.75 7.99
CA LEU A 3 -12.65 21.16 8.99
C LEU A 3 -11.82 22.27 9.64
N ASN A 4 -11.56 22.14 10.93
CA ASN A 4 -10.51 22.90 11.62
C ASN A 4 -9.17 22.68 10.88
N ASP A 5 -8.27 23.66 10.87
CA ASP A 5 -7.04 23.63 10.06
C ASP A 5 -6.14 22.43 10.38
N LYS A 6 -6.13 21.97 11.64
CA LYS A 6 -5.51 20.68 12.03
C LYS A 6 -6.08 19.49 11.26
N GLY A 7 -7.39 19.44 11.06
CA GLY A 7 -8.09 18.41 10.28
C GLY A 7 -7.84 18.54 8.77
N LYS A 8 -7.72 19.77 8.24
CA LYS A 8 -7.30 20.00 6.84
C LYS A 8 -5.87 19.48 6.61
N PHE A 9 -4.97 19.73 7.56
CA PHE A 9 -3.58 19.23 7.52
C PHE A 9 -3.53 17.71 7.58
N LEU A 10 -4.24 17.07 8.52
CA LEU A 10 -4.33 15.61 8.61
C LEU A 10 -4.88 14.97 7.34
N ALA A 11 -5.96 15.51 6.75
CA ALA A 11 -6.49 15.02 5.47
C ALA A 11 -5.49 15.21 4.31
N LYS A 12 -4.74 16.31 4.27
CA LYS A 12 -3.66 16.51 3.29
C LYS A 12 -2.55 15.46 3.44
N VAL A 13 -2.06 15.22 4.66
CA VAL A 13 -1.02 14.23 4.93
C VAL A 13 -1.52 12.81 4.59
N ALA A 14 -2.73 12.45 5.01
CA ALA A 14 -3.34 11.16 4.71
C ALA A 14 -3.51 10.92 3.19
N SER A 15 -4.00 11.91 2.43
CA SER A 15 -4.11 11.79 0.96
C SER A 15 -2.75 11.61 0.26
N VAL A 16 -1.69 12.26 0.75
CA VAL A 16 -0.34 12.13 0.16
C VAL A 16 0.31 10.78 0.53
N LEU A 17 0.24 10.36 1.80
CA LEU A 17 0.73 9.06 2.23
C LEU A 17 -0.03 7.92 1.54
N GLY A 18 -1.37 8.01 1.51
CA GLY A 18 -2.24 7.08 0.82
C GLY A 18 -1.95 6.99 -0.68
N LEU A 19 -1.65 8.12 -1.35
CA LEU A 19 -1.25 8.12 -2.75
C LEU A 19 0.09 7.43 -2.98
N ILE A 20 1.13 7.77 -2.20
CA ILE A 20 2.47 7.15 -2.31
C ILE A 20 2.36 5.65 -2.09
N GLN A 21 1.72 5.24 -0.99
CA GLN A 21 1.56 3.85 -0.61
C GLN A 21 0.72 3.05 -1.61
N GLY A 22 -0.41 3.60 -2.08
CA GLY A 22 -1.23 2.97 -3.11
C GLY A 22 -0.49 2.79 -4.43
N ILE A 23 0.35 3.75 -4.82
CA ILE A 23 1.22 3.63 -6.00
C ILE A 23 2.30 2.56 -5.77
N THR A 24 2.93 2.52 -4.60
CA THR A 24 3.93 1.49 -4.27
C THR A 24 3.33 0.08 -4.35
N TRP A 25 2.15 -0.15 -3.76
CA TRP A 25 1.46 -1.44 -3.85
C TRP A 25 1.03 -1.76 -5.28
N LEU A 26 0.44 -0.81 -6.01
CA LEU A 26 0.06 -1.02 -7.41
C LEU A 26 1.27 -1.40 -8.29
N VAL A 27 2.41 -0.73 -8.12
CA VAL A 27 3.67 -1.05 -8.82
C VAL A 27 4.19 -2.44 -8.41
N LEU A 28 4.19 -2.79 -7.13
CA LEU A 28 4.58 -4.12 -6.67
C LEU A 28 3.67 -5.22 -7.25
N CYS A 29 2.35 -5.02 -7.29
CA CYS A 29 1.41 -5.96 -7.87
C CYS A 29 1.58 -6.09 -9.40
N ILE A 30 1.88 -5.00 -10.10
CA ILE A 30 2.22 -5.02 -11.54
C ILE A 30 3.55 -5.73 -11.77
N LEU A 31 4.57 -5.49 -10.95
CA LEU A 31 5.86 -6.19 -11.04
C LEU A 31 5.69 -7.69 -10.80
N THR A 32 4.92 -8.10 -9.78
CA THR A 32 4.55 -9.50 -9.57
C THR A 32 3.82 -10.08 -10.78
N LEU A 33 2.87 -9.34 -11.37
CA LEU A 33 2.17 -9.77 -12.59
C LEU A 33 3.12 -9.88 -13.80
N VAL A 34 4.09 -8.99 -13.96
CA VAL A 34 5.11 -9.11 -15.01
C VAL A 34 5.98 -10.33 -14.76
N VAL A 35 6.64 -10.44 -13.61
CA VAL A 35 7.55 -11.56 -13.28
C VAL A 35 6.86 -12.91 -13.50
N THR A 36 5.65 -13.08 -12.98
CA THR A 36 4.92 -14.37 -13.06
C THR A 36 4.31 -14.72 -14.41
N ASN A 37 4.20 -13.77 -15.36
CA ASN A 37 3.79 -14.06 -16.75
C ASN A 37 4.99 -14.04 -17.74
N TYR A 38 6.14 -13.46 -17.36
CA TYR A 38 7.33 -13.32 -18.21
C TYR A 38 8.51 -14.19 -17.80
N THR A 39 8.47 -14.92 -16.67
CA THR A 39 9.42 -16.03 -16.42
C THR A 39 9.28 -17.05 -17.56
N PRO A 40 10.29 -17.18 -18.45
CA PRO A 40 10.20 -18.11 -19.57
C PRO A 40 10.44 -19.54 -19.08
N GLU A 41 10.11 -20.53 -19.92
CA GLU A 41 10.43 -21.95 -19.68
C GLU A 41 11.94 -22.24 -19.53
N SER A 42 12.78 -21.23 -19.78
CA SER A 42 14.24 -21.23 -19.63
C SER A 42 14.76 -20.59 -18.33
N VAL A 43 13.98 -20.62 -17.23
CA VAL A 43 14.56 -20.55 -15.88
C VAL A 43 15.54 -21.72 -15.73
N LYS A 44 16.84 -21.43 -15.90
CA LYS A 44 17.89 -22.44 -15.87
C LYS A 44 17.90 -23.14 -14.52
N ARG A 45 17.95 -24.48 -14.53
CA ARG A 45 18.04 -25.31 -13.30
C ARG A 45 19.24 -24.95 -12.42
N THR A 46 20.27 -24.32 -13.01
CA THR A 46 21.40 -23.71 -12.33
C THR A 46 21.25 -22.17 -12.36
N PRO A 47 20.72 -21.53 -11.30
CA PRO A 47 20.73 -20.08 -11.19
C PRO A 47 22.17 -19.57 -11.08
N THR A 48 22.50 -18.52 -11.83
CA THR A 48 23.85 -17.93 -11.89
C THR A 48 24.00 -16.72 -10.98
N ASN A 49 22.88 -16.09 -10.59
CA ASN A 49 22.84 -14.89 -9.75
C ASN A 49 21.91 -15.10 -8.53
N TYR A 50 22.20 -14.43 -7.41
CA TYR A 50 21.36 -14.49 -6.20
C TYR A 50 19.89 -14.09 -6.49
N ASN A 51 19.65 -13.12 -7.37
CA ASN A 51 18.30 -12.73 -7.78
C ASN A 51 17.59 -13.84 -8.57
N GLU A 52 18.30 -14.56 -9.45
CA GLU A 52 17.74 -15.71 -10.18
C GLU A 52 17.39 -16.85 -9.23
N TYR A 53 18.27 -17.12 -8.25
CA TYR A 53 18.03 -18.09 -7.19
C TYR A 53 16.78 -17.75 -6.37
N ILE A 54 16.68 -16.54 -5.81
CA ILE A 54 15.50 -16.10 -5.04
C ILE A 54 14.23 -16.13 -5.91
N SER A 55 14.29 -15.70 -7.18
CA SER A 55 13.16 -15.83 -8.10
C SER A 55 12.78 -17.29 -8.36
N SER A 56 13.74 -18.21 -8.48
CA SER A 56 13.47 -19.64 -8.70
C SER A 56 12.84 -20.33 -7.48
N VAL A 57 13.26 -19.99 -6.25
CA VAL A 57 12.65 -20.54 -5.02
C VAL A 57 11.24 -19.97 -4.79
N ILE A 58 11.02 -18.68 -5.08
CA ILE A 58 9.66 -18.09 -5.04
C ILE A 58 8.76 -18.74 -6.10
N TYR A 59 9.28 -18.97 -7.31
CA TYR A 59 8.52 -19.62 -8.39
C TYR A 59 8.16 -21.06 -8.02
N SER A 60 9.13 -21.88 -7.60
CA SER A 60 8.86 -23.27 -7.24
C SER A 60 7.90 -23.39 -6.07
N HIS A 61 7.99 -22.52 -5.06
CA HIS A 61 7.16 -22.66 -3.85
C HIS A 61 5.74 -22.05 -3.96
N PHE A 62 5.52 -21.02 -4.79
CA PHE A 62 4.22 -20.33 -4.90
C PHE A 62 3.52 -20.45 -6.26
N ILE A 63 4.17 -20.99 -7.29
CA ILE A 63 3.66 -21.00 -8.68
C ILE A 63 3.61 -22.42 -9.26
N ASP A 64 4.52 -23.31 -8.85
CA ASP A 64 4.47 -24.72 -9.26
C ASP A 64 3.27 -25.46 -8.61
N PRO A 65 2.32 -26.02 -9.39
CA PRO A 65 1.18 -26.74 -8.85
C PRO A 65 1.53 -28.12 -8.26
N GLY A 66 2.77 -28.59 -8.37
CA GLY A 66 3.23 -29.86 -7.80
C GLY A 66 3.41 -29.86 -6.28
N ASN A 67 3.51 -28.69 -5.64
CA ASN A 67 3.68 -28.57 -4.19
C ASN A 67 2.34 -28.60 -3.45
N GLY A 68 2.25 -29.40 -2.39
CA GLY A 68 1.06 -29.58 -1.55
C GLY A 68 0.71 -28.39 -0.63
N ASN A 69 1.12 -27.18 -1.00
CA ASN A 69 0.95 -25.95 -0.24
C ASN A 69 -0.52 -25.48 -0.23
N ILE A 70 -0.90 -24.73 0.80
CA ILE A 70 -2.30 -24.28 0.98
C ILE A 70 -2.63 -23.12 0.02
N ILE A 71 -1.65 -22.25 -0.23
CA ILE A 71 -1.74 -21.24 -1.29
C ILE A 71 -1.50 -21.90 -2.65
N THR A 72 -2.57 -22.45 -3.24
CA THR A 72 -2.51 -22.95 -4.62
C THR A 72 -2.18 -21.82 -5.61
N PRO A 73 -1.55 -22.11 -6.76
CA PRO A 73 -1.28 -21.08 -7.78
C PRO A 73 -2.54 -20.37 -8.28
N ALA A 74 -3.69 -21.03 -8.28
CA ALA A 74 -4.99 -20.43 -8.59
C ALA A 74 -5.43 -19.43 -7.52
N SER A 75 -5.28 -19.77 -6.23
CA SER A 75 -5.53 -18.86 -5.10
C SER A 75 -4.61 -17.64 -5.15
N PHE A 76 -3.31 -17.84 -5.43
CA PHE A 76 -2.34 -16.76 -5.56
C PHE A 76 -2.67 -15.82 -6.73
N ASN A 77 -3.03 -16.38 -7.89
CA ASN A 77 -3.49 -15.60 -9.05
C ASN A 77 -4.74 -14.77 -8.74
N ALA A 78 -5.74 -15.33 -8.05
CA ALA A 78 -6.94 -14.62 -7.65
C ALA A 78 -6.63 -13.46 -6.68
N LEU A 79 -5.81 -13.71 -5.65
CA LEU A 79 -5.34 -12.67 -4.72
C LEU A 79 -4.58 -11.55 -5.45
N ARG A 80 -3.65 -11.89 -6.36
CA ARG A 80 -2.91 -10.92 -7.20
C ARG A 80 -3.85 -9.96 -7.93
N TRP A 81 -4.92 -10.47 -8.55
CA TRP A 81 -5.90 -9.61 -9.23
C TRP A 81 -6.73 -8.74 -8.27
N ILE A 82 -7.13 -9.27 -7.12
CA ILE A 82 -7.84 -8.50 -6.08
C ILE A 82 -6.96 -7.33 -5.60
N TYR A 83 -5.69 -7.56 -5.31
CA TYR A 83 -4.76 -6.52 -4.89
C TYR A 83 -4.51 -5.45 -5.97
N ILE A 84 -4.46 -5.81 -7.26
CA ILE A 84 -4.34 -4.83 -8.36
C ILE A 84 -5.56 -3.89 -8.38
N VAL A 85 -6.77 -4.44 -8.35
CA VAL A 85 -8.01 -3.66 -8.36
C VAL A 85 -8.11 -2.79 -7.11
N LEU A 86 -7.81 -3.34 -5.93
CA LEU A 86 -7.91 -2.64 -4.66
C LEU A 86 -6.85 -1.52 -4.53
N SER A 87 -5.63 -1.74 -5.01
CA SER A 87 -4.58 -0.70 -5.08
C SER A 87 -4.95 0.41 -6.07
N ALA A 88 -5.53 0.08 -7.22
CA ALA A 88 -6.02 1.07 -8.16
C ALA A 88 -7.17 1.92 -7.58
N LEU A 89 -8.10 1.30 -6.83
CA LEU A 89 -9.16 2.01 -6.09
C LEU A 89 -8.59 2.89 -4.98
N TRP A 90 -7.59 2.43 -4.23
CA TRP A 90 -6.89 3.22 -3.21
C TRP A 90 -6.23 4.47 -3.83
N VAL A 91 -5.50 4.31 -4.95
CA VAL A 91 -4.88 5.42 -5.69
C VAL A 91 -5.94 6.40 -6.18
N ALA A 92 -7.01 5.91 -6.82
CA ALA A 92 -8.11 6.75 -7.32
C ALA A 92 -8.81 7.54 -6.18
N ALA A 93 -9.09 6.89 -5.05
CA ALA A 93 -9.68 7.53 -3.88
C ALA A 93 -8.74 8.55 -3.22
N SER A 94 -7.43 8.32 -3.24
CA SER A 94 -6.43 9.27 -2.74
C SER A 94 -6.32 10.51 -3.64
N ILE A 95 -6.36 10.31 -4.97
CA ILE A 95 -6.42 11.40 -5.95
C ILE A 95 -7.72 12.20 -5.81
N ASP A 96 -8.88 11.55 -5.58
CA ASP A 96 -10.13 12.28 -5.36
C ASP A 96 -10.15 12.99 -4.01
N GLN A 97 -9.56 12.43 -2.94
CA GLN A 97 -9.47 13.11 -1.65
C GLN A 97 -8.64 14.39 -1.76
N TYR A 98 -7.48 14.31 -2.43
CA TYR A 98 -6.63 15.47 -2.74
C TYR A 98 -7.34 16.49 -3.63
N SER A 99 -8.08 16.02 -4.64
CA SER A 99 -8.86 16.87 -5.56
C SER A 99 -10.03 17.57 -4.86
N ALA A 100 -10.75 16.87 -3.98
CA ALA A 100 -11.82 17.43 -3.16
C ALA A 100 -11.28 18.47 -2.18
N LEU A 101 -10.15 18.20 -1.53
CA LEU A 101 -9.46 19.14 -0.64
C LEU A 101 -9.10 20.46 -1.35
N LYS A 102 -8.74 20.40 -2.66
CA LYS A 102 -8.45 21.58 -3.48
C LYS A 102 -9.70 22.27 -4.07
N ARG A 103 -10.74 21.51 -4.46
CA ARG A 103 -11.85 22.01 -5.30
C ARG A 103 -13.22 22.09 -4.61
N ASN A 104 -13.59 21.20 -3.68
CA ASN A 104 -14.95 21.18 -3.12
C ASN A 104 -15.02 20.62 -1.69
N LYS A 105 -15.38 21.53 -0.77
CA LYS A 105 -15.43 21.30 0.69
C LYS A 105 -16.61 20.43 1.16
N GLY A 106 -17.60 20.14 0.28
CA GLY A 106 -18.70 19.23 0.60
C GLY A 106 -18.33 17.75 0.42
N ARG A 107 -17.70 17.40 -0.72
CA ARG A 107 -17.42 15.99 -1.08
C ARG A 107 -16.31 15.34 -0.23
N GLN A 108 -15.42 16.15 0.36
CA GLN A 108 -14.28 15.67 1.16
C GLN A 108 -14.67 14.65 2.25
N ALA A 109 -15.81 14.86 2.94
CA ALA A 109 -16.23 13.99 4.03
C ALA A 109 -16.54 12.56 3.54
N TYR A 110 -17.37 12.45 2.50
CA TYR A 110 -17.76 11.17 1.88
C TYR A 110 -16.54 10.41 1.31
N VAL A 111 -15.65 11.11 0.61
CA VAL A 111 -14.43 10.50 0.03
C VAL A 111 -13.47 10.02 1.12
N SER A 112 -13.38 10.72 2.25
CA SER A 112 -12.57 10.29 3.39
C SER A 112 -13.10 9.02 4.05
N VAL A 113 -14.44 8.85 4.12
CA VAL A 113 -15.07 7.60 4.58
C VAL A 113 -14.80 6.46 3.59
N ILE A 114 -14.95 6.67 2.28
CA ILE A 114 -14.65 5.66 1.25
C ILE A 114 -13.19 5.22 1.32
N LEU A 115 -12.24 6.15 1.39
CA LEU A 115 -10.81 5.83 1.49
C LEU A 115 -10.52 5.02 2.76
N GLY A 116 -11.13 5.37 3.90
CA GLY A 116 -11.03 4.58 5.13
C GLY A 116 -11.54 3.14 4.96
N ILE A 117 -12.70 2.96 4.33
CA ILE A 117 -13.28 1.63 4.06
C ILE A 117 -12.34 0.80 3.17
N ILE A 118 -11.78 1.39 2.10
CA ILE A 118 -10.79 0.71 1.23
C ILE A 118 -9.57 0.27 2.02
N ILE A 119 -9.04 1.13 2.90
CA ILE A 119 -7.87 0.83 3.74
C ILE A 119 -8.17 -0.31 4.73
N ILE A 120 -9.37 -0.35 5.33
CA ILE A 120 -9.79 -1.44 6.22
C ILE A 120 -9.92 -2.76 5.46
N ILE A 121 -10.58 -2.76 4.29
CA ILE A 121 -10.72 -3.96 3.45
C ILE A 121 -9.34 -4.49 3.05
N THR A 122 -8.41 -3.61 2.65
CA THR A 122 -7.03 -4.00 2.34
C THR A 122 -6.34 -4.61 3.56
N SER A 123 -6.42 -3.95 4.72
CA SER A 123 -5.81 -4.43 5.98
C SER A 123 -6.36 -5.79 6.44
N ILE A 124 -7.62 -6.11 6.14
CA ILE A 124 -8.20 -7.43 6.42
C ILE A 124 -7.62 -8.49 5.47
N ILE A 125 -7.47 -8.17 4.18
CA ILE A 125 -6.87 -9.08 3.18
C ILE A 125 -5.37 -9.28 3.47
N ASP A 126 -4.67 -8.24 3.91
CA ASP A 126 -3.29 -8.31 4.41
C ASP A 126 -3.18 -9.33 5.55
N ILE A 127 -4.06 -9.26 6.57
CA ILE A 127 -4.09 -10.19 7.71
C ILE A 127 -4.41 -11.64 7.27
N VAL A 128 -5.36 -11.84 6.35
CA VAL A 128 -5.69 -13.18 5.85
C VAL A 128 -4.52 -13.77 5.06
N PHE A 129 -3.87 -12.98 4.21
CA PHE A 129 -2.68 -13.41 3.48
C PHE A 129 -1.51 -13.72 4.43
N LEU A 130 -1.36 -12.94 5.52
CA LEU A 130 -0.43 -13.19 6.60
C LEU A 130 -0.65 -14.58 7.23
N ALA A 131 -1.89 -14.90 7.58
CA ALA A 131 -2.22 -16.14 8.28
C ALA A 131 -1.97 -17.38 7.39
N LEU A 132 -2.21 -17.26 6.08
CA LEU A 132 -1.87 -18.30 5.10
C LEU A 132 -0.35 -18.48 4.99
N LEU A 133 0.40 -17.41 4.77
CA LEU A 133 1.87 -17.44 4.69
C LEU A 133 2.54 -17.94 5.98
N ALA A 134 2.00 -17.56 7.14
CA ALA A 134 2.49 -18.03 8.44
C ALA A 134 2.20 -19.52 8.66
N ARG A 135 1.12 -20.05 8.07
CA ARG A 135 0.81 -21.48 8.11
C ARG A 135 1.72 -22.25 7.15
N ASP A 136 1.86 -21.84 5.89
CA ASP A 136 2.80 -22.46 4.95
C ASP A 136 4.24 -22.47 5.54
N PHE A 137 4.66 -21.38 6.20
CA PHE A 137 5.94 -21.32 6.93
C PHE A 137 6.07 -22.36 8.05
N SER A 138 4.99 -22.64 8.77
CA SER A 138 4.98 -23.65 9.85
C SER A 138 5.03 -25.08 9.31
N GLU A 139 4.57 -25.30 8.08
CA GLU A 139 4.57 -26.59 7.40
C GLU A 139 5.90 -26.87 6.65
N CYS A 140 6.77 -25.86 6.45
CA CYS A 140 8.20 -26.02 6.10
C CYS A 140 8.96 -26.80 7.22
N THR A 141 8.90 -28.12 7.23
CA THR A 141 9.63 -28.97 8.20
C THR A 141 11.13 -29.04 7.89
N PHE A 142 11.97 -29.19 8.92
CA PHE A 142 13.39 -29.51 8.75
C PHE A 142 13.56 -31.00 8.45
N SER A 143 13.33 -31.39 7.19
CA SER A 143 13.84 -32.66 6.66
C SER A 143 15.34 -32.57 6.48
N THR A 144 16.09 -32.63 7.60
CA THR A 144 17.55 -32.73 7.59
C THR A 144 17.92 -34.14 7.12
N VAL A 145 17.86 -34.35 5.80
CA VAL A 145 18.30 -35.59 5.17
C VAL A 145 19.83 -35.63 5.24
N ILE A 146 20.34 -36.17 6.35
CA ILE A 146 21.76 -36.47 6.47
C ILE A 146 22.03 -37.69 5.58
N SER A 147 22.23 -37.42 4.29
CA SER A 147 22.71 -38.39 3.30
C SER A 147 24.14 -38.77 3.65
N VAL A 148 24.30 -39.66 4.66
CA VAL A 148 25.59 -40.29 4.97
C VAL A 148 25.90 -41.30 3.87
N SER A 149 26.33 -40.76 2.72
CA SER A 149 26.91 -41.51 1.60
C SER A 149 28.17 -42.19 2.09
N THR A 150 27.97 -43.34 2.74
CA THR A 150 29.04 -44.18 3.30
C THR A 150 29.67 -44.89 2.12
N THR A 151 30.56 -44.19 1.42
CA THR A 151 31.36 -44.73 0.33
C THR A 151 32.31 -45.77 0.91
N ILE A 152 31.84 -47.02 1.02
CA ILE A 152 32.65 -48.18 1.38
C ILE A 152 33.61 -48.41 0.20
N GLN A 153 34.75 -47.73 0.24
CA GLN A 153 35.80 -47.84 -0.75
C GLN A 153 36.40 -49.27 -0.68
N PRO A 154 36.25 -50.12 -1.73
CA PRO A 154 36.76 -51.47 -1.69
C PRO A 154 38.27 -51.45 -1.91
N SER A 155 39.03 -51.55 -0.81
CA SER A 155 40.50 -51.55 -0.78
C SER A 155 41.10 -52.69 -1.60
N THR A 156 41.27 -52.46 -2.90
CA THR A 156 41.75 -53.45 -3.87
C THR A 156 43.26 -53.36 -3.96
N THR A 157 43.95 -54.12 -3.11
CA THR A 157 45.42 -54.16 -3.03
C THR A 157 46.03 -54.86 -4.25
N THR A 158 46.27 -54.11 -5.33
CA THR A 158 47.02 -54.60 -6.50
C THR A 158 48.50 -54.75 -6.17
N GLN A 159 49.05 -55.96 -6.33
CA GLN A 159 50.48 -56.21 -6.13
C GLN A 159 51.33 -55.68 -7.30
N LEU A 160 52.52 -55.17 -6.97
CA LEU A 160 53.49 -54.63 -7.92
C LEU A 160 54.40 -55.74 -8.47
N SER A 161 54.50 -55.83 -9.80
CA SER A 161 55.49 -56.68 -10.49
C SER A 161 56.44 -55.81 -11.32
N THR A 162 57.73 -55.86 -10.98
CA THR A 162 58.82 -55.13 -11.65
C THR A 162 59.25 -55.79 -12.96
N THR A 163 59.56 -54.97 -13.97
CA THR A 163 60.54 -55.28 -15.04
C THR A 163 61.32 -54.00 -15.38
N THR A 164 62.58 -54.14 -15.82
CA THR A 164 63.61 -53.08 -15.83
C THR A 164 64.14 -52.82 -17.25
N GLN A 165 65.01 -51.80 -17.40
CA GLN A 165 66.00 -51.58 -18.48
C GLN A 165 65.55 -50.69 -19.69
N PRO A 166 66.48 -50.09 -20.49
CA PRO A 166 66.95 -48.71 -20.17
C PRO A 166 67.00 -47.71 -21.37
N ALA A 167 67.29 -46.42 -21.06
CA ALA A 167 68.03 -45.36 -21.82
C ALA A 167 67.92 -45.28 -23.37
N THR A 168 67.80 -44.11 -24.05
CA THR A 168 68.08 -42.68 -23.75
C THR A 168 67.22 -41.81 -24.74
N ILE A 169 67.37 -40.51 -25.09
CA ILE A 169 68.43 -39.47 -25.01
C ILE A 169 67.81 -38.10 -24.62
N THR A 170 68.61 -37.21 -24.04
CA THR A 170 68.35 -35.79 -23.68
C THR A 170 67.82 -34.86 -24.79
N GLN A 171 66.85 -33.99 -24.48
CA GLN A 171 66.85 -32.58 -24.95
C GLN A 171 66.07 -31.66 -23.97
N PRO A 172 66.58 -30.47 -23.57
CA PRO A 172 65.90 -29.59 -22.62
C PRO A 172 65.04 -28.52 -23.31
N SER A 173 63.76 -28.45 -22.93
CA SER A 173 62.86 -27.33 -23.24
C SER A 173 62.24 -26.80 -21.95
N THR A 174 62.59 -25.57 -21.58
CA THR A 174 62.21 -24.96 -20.29
C THR A 174 60.77 -24.43 -20.31
N THR A 175 59.78 -25.32 -20.40
CA THR A 175 58.37 -24.96 -20.23
C THR A 175 58.07 -24.78 -18.75
N LEU A 176 57.87 -23.54 -18.31
CA LEU A 176 57.57 -23.21 -16.92
C LEU A 176 56.08 -23.52 -16.64
N ALA A 177 55.78 -24.81 -16.50
CA ALA A 177 54.47 -25.29 -16.09
C ALA A 177 54.24 -24.91 -14.62
N LEU A 178 53.25 -24.05 -14.38
CA LEU A 178 52.71 -23.85 -13.05
C LEU A 178 51.78 -25.02 -12.75
N GLU A 179 52.31 -26.08 -12.14
CA GLU A 179 51.49 -27.15 -11.56
C GLU A 179 50.73 -26.58 -10.35
N GLU A 180 49.60 -25.93 -10.63
CA GLU A 180 48.56 -25.70 -9.64
C GLU A 180 47.91 -27.05 -9.32
N GLU A 181 48.54 -27.80 -8.41
CA GLU A 181 48.10 -29.09 -7.90
C GLU A 181 46.80 -28.95 -7.08
N THR A 182 45.73 -28.59 -7.78
CA THR A 182 44.35 -28.62 -7.31
C THR A 182 43.92 -30.08 -7.21
N THR A 183 44.38 -30.73 -6.14
CA THR A 183 44.08 -32.12 -5.81
C THR A 183 42.59 -32.41 -6.02
N ALA A 184 42.27 -33.47 -6.75
CA ALA A 184 40.90 -33.75 -7.17
C ALA A 184 39.92 -33.92 -5.99
N GLU A 185 40.43 -34.27 -4.81
CA GLU A 185 39.69 -34.32 -3.55
C GLU A 185 39.17 -32.93 -3.10
N GLY A 186 39.91 -31.84 -3.37
CA GLY A 186 39.46 -30.47 -3.11
C GLY A 186 38.31 -30.05 -4.04
N LEU A 187 38.36 -30.45 -5.31
CA LEU A 187 37.26 -30.24 -6.26
C LEU A 187 36.03 -31.08 -5.88
N LEU A 188 36.24 -32.34 -5.48
CA LEU A 188 35.17 -33.22 -4.98
C LEU A 188 34.56 -32.71 -3.67
N MET A 189 35.33 -32.15 -2.75
CA MET A 189 34.76 -31.49 -1.56
C MET A 189 33.95 -30.25 -1.93
N LEU A 190 34.44 -29.38 -2.83
CA LEU A 190 33.66 -28.22 -3.28
C LEU A 190 32.36 -28.65 -4.01
N GLN A 191 32.42 -29.72 -4.80
CA GLN A 191 31.24 -30.28 -5.47
C GLN A 191 30.27 -30.93 -4.47
N ALA A 192 30.76 -31.65 -3.46
CA ALA A 192 29.95 -32.20 -2.37
C ALA A 192 29.32 -31.10 -1.51
N PHE A 193 30.04 -30.02 -1.20
CA PHE A 193 29.45 -28.85 -0.53
C PHE A 193 28.40 -28.16 -1.40
N SER A 194 28.58 -28.12 -2.72
CA SER A 194 27.59 -27.61 -3.67
C SER A 194 26.29 -28.45 -3.65
N GLU A 195 26.40 -29.78 -3.65
CA GLU A 195 25.23 -30.67 -3.55
C GLU A 195 24.57 -30.65 -2.15
N VAL A 196 25.36 -30.58 -1.07
CA VAL A 196 24.87 -30.50 0.32
C VAL A 196 24.13 -29.18 0.62
N ILE A 197 24.35 -28.14 -0.18
CA ILE A 197 23.59 -26.87 -0.10
C ILE A 197 22.20 -26.97 -0.75
N ILE A 198 21.90 -28.00 -1.56
CA ILE A 198 20.55 -28.26 -2.10
C ILE A 198 19.64 -28.91 -1.03
N ASN A 199 19.62 -28.32 0.16
CA ASN A 199 18.92 -28.82 1.33
C ASN A 199 17.58 -28.08 1.45
N THR A 200 16.57 -28.55 0.71
CA THR A 200 15.31 -27.84 0.38
C THR A 200 14.55 -27.25 1.58
N GLY A 201 14.74 -27.78 2.79
CA GLY A 201 14.20 -27.21 4.03
C GLY A 201 14.79 -25.85 4.42
N ILE A 202 16.01 -25.52 3.97
CA ILE A 202 16.65 -24.21 4.11
C ILE A 202 15.99 -23.22 3.15
N ASP A 203 15.82 -23.59 1.88
CA ASP A 203 15.25 -22.76 0.82
C ASP A 203 13.80 -22.34 1.16
N CYS A 204 12.98 -23.30 1.60
CA CYS A 204 11.62 -23.11 2.11
C CYS A 204 11.57 -22.01 3.19
N LYS A 205 12.53 -22.05 4.13
CA LYS A 205 12.63 -21.11 5.26
C LYS A 205 13.25 -19.78 4.87
N LEU A 206 14.18 -19.75 3.91
CA LEU A 206 14.81 -18.54 3.42
C LEU A 206 13.82 -17.70 2.61
N ALA A 207 13.17 -18.29 1.61
CA ALA A 207 12.18 -17.58 0.79
C ALA A 207 10.99 -17.11 1.65
N THR A 208 10.44 -17.98 2.49
CA THR A 208 9.32 -17.62 3.37
C THR A 208 9.75 -16.68 4.49
N GLY A 209 11.02 -16.70 4.92
CA GLY A 209 11.61 -15.71 5.84
C GLY A 209 11.79 -14.32 5.21
N ILE A 210 12.15 -14.26 3.92
CA ILE A 210 12.18 -13.01 3.14
C ILE A 210 10.76 -12.46 2.99
N VAL A 211 9.77 -13.30 2.65
CA VAL A 211 8.36 -12.91 2.61
C VAL A 211 7.90 -12.43 3.99
N MET A 212 8.13 -13.20 5.06
CA MET A 212 7.81 -12.82 6.45
C MET A 212 8.44 -11.49 6.88
N THR A 213 9.66 -11.16 6.46
CA THR A 213 10.31 -9.90 6.85
C THR A 213 9.84 -8.70 6.03
N ILE A 214 9.48 -8.89 4.75
CA ILE A 214 8.75 -7.89 3.96
C ILE A 214 7.38 -7.64 4.60
N VAL A 215 6.67 -8.70 4.96
CA VAL A 215 5.33 -8.66 5.56
C VAL A 215 5.36 -8.11 7.00
N ALA A 216 6.42 -8.35 7.77
CA ALA A 216 6.63 -7.73 9.08
C ALA A 216 6.88 -6.21 9.00
N ARG A 217 7.52 -5.73 7.92
CA ARG A 217 7.58 -4.29 7.60
C ARG A 217 6.20 -3.76 7.19
N GLY A 218 5.42 -4.58 6.48
CA GLY A 218 4.00 -4.35 6.21
C GLY A 218 3.15 -4.22 7.48
N TYR A 219 3.38 -5.04 8.52
CA TYR A 219 2.63 -4.98 9.78
C TYR A 219 2.69 -3.61 10.47
N VAL A 220 3.86 -2.96 10.49
CA VAL A 220 4.00 -1.61 11.08
C VAL A 220 3.15 -0.60 10.30
N LEU A 221 3.13 -0.71 8.96
CA LEU A 221 2.23 0.08 8.12
C LEU A 221 0.77 -0.30 8.36
N LEU A 222 0.43 -1.57 8.62
CA LEU A 222 -0.94 -2.02 8.86
C LEU A 222 -1.56 -1.38 10.11
N PHE A 223 -0.83 -1.31 11.23
CA PHE A 223 -1.31 -0.59 12.42
C PHE A 223 -1.52 0.90 12.15
N VAL A 224 -0.61 1.54 11.39
CA VAL A 224 -0.75 2.94 10.96
C VAL A 224 -1.95 3.12 10.00
N ASN A 225 -2.16 2.19 9.06
CA ASN A 225 -3.28 2.17 8.11
C ASN A 225 -4.62 2.10 8.82
N VAL A 226 -4.77 1.16 9.76
CA VAL A 226 -6.00 0.99 10.54
C VAL A 226 -6.26 2.23 11.39
N PHE A 227 -5.26 2.79 12.06
CA PHE A 227 -5.42 4.01 12.86
C PHE A 227 -5.78 5.24 12.00
N LEU A 228 -5.12 5.43 10.86
CA LEU A 228 -5.44 6.49 9.90
C LEU A 228 -6.84 6.32 9.30
N SER A 229 -7.24 5.09 8.96
CA SER A 229 -8.57 4.79 8.44
C SER A 229 -9.66 5.10 9.47
N LEU A 230 -9.54 4.61 10.70
CA LEU A 230 -10.48 4.92 11.78
C LEU A 230 -10.56 6.44 12.02
N SER A 231 -9.42 7.14 11.98
CA SER A 231 -9.38 8.60 12.05
C SER A 231 -10.11 9.30 10.90
N LEU A 232 -9.93 8.83 9.65
CA LEU A 232 -10.61 9.34 8.47
C LEU A 232 -12.13 9.08 8.50
N ILE A 233 -12.55 7.91 8.99
CA ILE A 233 -13.96 7.54 9.14
C ILE A 233 -14.62 8.37 10.24
N VAL A 234 -13.98 8.55 11.40
CA VAL A 234 -14.50 9.40 12.49
C VAL A 234 -14.60 10.86 12.05
N VAL A 235 -13.57 11.42 11.41
CA VAL A 235 -13.61 12.81 10.90
C VAL A 235 -14.63 12.97 9.77
N GLY A 236 -14.73 11.99 8.87
CA GLY A 236 -15.68 11.99 7.76
C GLY A 236 -17.14 11.88 8.25
N THR A 237 -17.43 10.97 9.17
CA THR A 237 -18.78 10.83 9.77
C THR A 237 -19.15 12.05 10.59
N GLN A 238 -18.26 12.60 11.44
CA GLN A 238 -18.52 13.87 12.15
C GLN A 238 -18.85 15.03 11.21
N ALA A 239 -18.20 15.11 10.04
CA ALA A 239 -18.47 16.12 9.03
C ALA A 239 -19.78 15.90 8.23
N LEU A 240 -20.33 14.68 8.24
CA LEU A 240 -21.63 14.33 7.65
C LEU A 240 -22.78 14.49 8.67
N SER A 241 -22.55 14.12 9.94
CA SER A 241 -23.57 14.08 11.00
C SER A 241 -24.00 15.45 11.55
N THR A 242 -23.33 16.55 11.20
CA THR A 242 -23.78 17.90 11.56
C THR A 242 -24.82 18.42 10.56
N PRO A 243 -26.14 18.48 10.89
CA PRO A 243 -27.15 18.96 9.96
C PRO A 243 -26.96 20.45 9.69
N SER A 244 -26.92 20.83 8.41
CA SER A 244 -26.84 22.24 7.96
C SER A 244 -28.02 23.09 8.40
N ILE A 245 -29.16 22.46 8.70
CA ILE A 245 -30.46 23.09 9.01
C ILE A 245 -30.44 23.86 10.35
N PHE A 246 -29.60 23.46 11.32
CA PHE A 246 -29.56 24.04 12.67
C PHE A 246 -28.45 25.08 12.88
N LYS A 247 -27.88 25.65 11.80
CA LYS A 247 -26.99 26.82 11.87
C LYS A 247 -27.60 28.10 11.28
N TYR A 248 -28.87 28.35 11.62
CA TYR A 248 -29.27 29.71 11.96
C TYR A 248 -28.76 30.00 13.38
N GLU A 249 -28.01 31.08 13.58
CA GLU A 249 -27.60 31.44 14.94
C GLU A 249 -28.85 31.82 15.73
N GLN A 250 -28.98 31.34 16.96
CA GLN A 250 -30.24 31.45 17.72
C GLN A 250 -30.65 32.89 18.06
N ASN A 251 -29.77 33.87 17.82
CA ASN A 251 -30.03 35.30 18.00
C ASN A 251 -30.25 36.06 16.66
N THR A 252 -30.01 35.44 15.50
CA THR A 252 -30.25 36.06 14.18
C THR A 252 -31.32 35.27 13.41
N ILE A 253 -32.59 35.54 13.74
CA ILE A 253 -33.68 35.30 12.79
C ILE A 253 -33.27 35.97 11.47
N PRO A 254 -33.19 35.25 10.34
CA PRO A 254 -32.87 35.85 9.06
C PRO A 254 -34.04 36.75 8.65
N ARG A 255 -33.98 38.02 9.08
CA ARG A 255 -34.89 39.06 8.57
C ARG A 255 -34.63 39.13 7.07
N VAL A 256 -35.58 38.61 6.30
CA VAL A 256 -35.64 38.83 4.85
C VAL A 256 -35.49 40.34 4.66
N GLN A 257 -34.37 40.76 4.07
CA GLN A 257 -34.19 42.14 3.66
C GLN A 257 -35.11 42.35 2.47
N VAL A 258 -36.38 42.62 2.76
CA VAL A 258 -37.36 43.03 1.76
C VAL A 258 -36.74 44.26 1.08
N PRO A 259 -36.39 44.18 -0.22
CA PRO A 259 -35.71 45.28 -0.88
C PRO A 259 -36.64 46.48 -0.78
N ARG A 260 -36.17 47.57 -0.15
CA ARG A 260 -36.95 48.79 0.03
C ARG A 260 -37.17 49.41 -1.35
N THR A 261 -38.31 49.08 -1.95
CA THR A 261 -38.83 49.58 -3.23
C THR A 261 -39.19 51.07 -3.11
N GLY A 262 -38.16 51.89 -2.93
CA GLY A 262 -38.27 53.27 -2.44
C GLY A 262 -37.08 54.17 -2.77
N LYS A 263 -36.20 53.78 -3.72
CA LYS A 263 -35.33 54.72 -4.44
C LYS A 263 -35.50 54.51 -5.94
N LYS A 264 -35.74 55.61 -6.66
CA LYS A 264 -35.72 55.66 -8.13
C LYS A 264 -34.28 55.42 -8.60
N SER A 265 -34.10 54.83 -9.77
CA SER A 265 -32.77 54.67 -10.37
C SER A 265 -32.09 56.03 -10.55
N PRO A 266 -30.83 56.20 -10.09
CA PRO A 266 -29.91 57.16 -10.70
C PRO A 266 -29.72 56.81 -12.19
N ALA A 267 -29.39 57.81 -13.00
CA ALA A 267 -29.02 57.56 -14.39
C ALA A 267 -27.64 56.88 -14.48
N TYR A 268 -27.38 56.25 -15.63
CA TYR A 268 -26.12 55.58 -15.95
C TYR A 268 -25.00 56.62 -16.09
N GLY A 269 -24.03 56.60 -15.16
CA GLY A 269 -22.87 57.48 -15.14
C GLY A 269 -21.96 57.19 -13.95
N ASP A 270 -20.69 56.92 -14.25
CA ASP A 270 -19.49 56.92 -13.40
C ASP A 270 -19.57 56.32 -11.98
N HIS A 271 -19.00 55.12 -11.83
CA HIS A 271 -18.77 54.47 -10.54
C HIS A 271 -17.45 54.94 -9.90
N GLU A 272 -17.47 56.09 -9.21
CA GLU A 272 -16.44 56.42 -8.23
C GLU A 272 -16.53 55.47 -7.01
N PHE A 273 -15.39 54.98 -6.54
CA PHE A 273 -15.30 54.15 -5.33
C PHE A 273 -15.40 55.04 -4.08
N PHE A 274 -16.59 55.13 -3.49
CA PHE A 274 -16.75 55.66 -2.14
C PHE A 274 -16.30 54.63 -1.11
N GLU A 275 -15.26 54.94 -0.35
CA GLU A 275 -14.98 54.26 0.91
C GLU A 275 -16.01 54.72 1.95
N ASP A 276 -17.00 53.88 2.25
CA ASP A 276 -18.00 54.12 3.29
C ASP A 276 -17.35 54.11 4.69
N VAL A 277 -16.80 55.26 5.10
CA VAL A 277 -16.30 55.49 6.46
C VAL A 277 -17.46 55.38 7.44
N TYR A 278 -17.58 54.23 8.10
CA TYR A 278 -18.71 53.85 8.94
C TYR A 278 -18.72 54.63 10.27
N THR A 279 -19.16 55.89 10.21
CA THR A 279 -19.46 56.68 11.41
C THR A 279 -20.68 56.07 12.11
N ALA A 280 -20.45 55.50 13.28
CA ALA A 280 -21.53 54.93 14.08
C ALA A 280 -22.54 56.02 14.44
N PRO A 281 -23.86 55.81 14.26
CA PRO A 281 -24.85 56.81 14.60
C PRO A 281 -24.84 57.09 16.11
N PRO A 282 -25.03 58.34 16.55
CA PRO A 282 -25.10 58.67 17.97
C PRO A 282 -26.25 57.90 18.64
N PHE A 283 -26.02 57.45 19.87
CA PHE A 283 -27.05 56.76 20.65
C PHE A 283 -28.29 57.64 20.81
N PRO A 284 -29.51 57.14 20.54
CA PRO A 284 -30.73 57.91 20.75
C PRO A 284 -30.91 58.18 22.25
N GLU A 285 -31.15 59.44 22.59
CA GLU A 285 -31.30 59.90 23.96
C GLU A 285 -32.54 59.27 24.62
N VAL A 286 -32.41 58.82 25.87
CA VAL A 286 -33.44 58.03 26.56
C VAL A 286 -34.59 58.93 27.01
N ASN A 287 -35.56 59.15 26.12
CA ASN A 287 -36.83 59.79 26.45
C ASN A 287 -38.01 58.81 26.29
N SER A 288 -38.75 58.62 27.38
CA SER A 288 -39.79 57.59 27.48
C SER A 288 -41.07 57.99 26.76
N GLN A 289 -41.47 57.23 25.74
CA GLN A 289 -42.85 57.22 25.24
C GLN A 289 -43.44 55.81 25.25
N ARG A 290 -44.69 55.71 25.70
CA ARG A 290 -45.42 54.45 25.85
C ARG A 290 -45.82 53.93 24.47
N TYR A 291 -45.29 52.78 24.06
CA TYR A 291 -45.81 52.07 22.90
C TYR A 291 -47.19 51.46 23.25
N SER A 292 -48.24 51.99 22.63
CA SER A 292 -49.58 51.40 22.68
C SER A 292 -49.60 50.06 21.96
N SER A 293 -50.12 49.03 22.61
CA SER A 293 -50.16 47.66 22.10
C SER A 293 -51.32 47.45 21.13
N THR A 294 -51.16 47.83 19.86
CA THR A 294 -52.05 47.39 18.77
C THR A 294 -51.58 46.03 18.21
N PRO A 295 -52.39 44.96 18.27
CA PRO A 295 -52.00 43.67 17.72
C PRO A 295 -52.05 43.72 16.18
N VAL A 296 -50.89 43.61 15.54
CA VAL A 296 -50.79 43.48 14.08
C VAL A 296 -51.37 42.13 13.67
N SER A 297 -52.43 42.14 12.87
CA SER A 297 -53.04 40.92 12.35
C SER A 297 -52.13 40.26 11.31
N LEU A 298 -51.75 39.01 11.56
CA LEU A 298 -50.97 38.22 10.62
C LEU A 298 -51.85 37.84 9.42
N GLY A 299 -51.65 38.55 8.30
CA GLY A 299 -52.30 38.25 7.03
C GLY A 299 -52.01 36.81 6.58
N LYS A 300 -53.04 35.96 6.64
CA LYS A 300 -52.95 34.50 6.43
C LYS A 300 -52.78 34.16 4.94
N ASN A 301 -51.58 34.39 4.41
CA ASN A 301 -51.27 34.24 3.00
C ASN A 301 -51.28 32.76 2.55
N ARG A 302 -52.46 32.27 2.15
CA ARG A 302 -52.64 30.99 1.47
C ARG A 302 -52.14 31.09 0.03
N ASN A 303 -50.84 30.91 -0.20
CA ASN A 303 -50.28 30.41 -1.47
C ASN A 303 -48.79 30.07 -1.32
N SER A 304 -48.49 28.79 -1.09
CA SER A 304 -47.15 28.22 -1.19
C SER A 304 -47.21 26.72 -1.48
N SER A 305 -47.95 26.35 -2.52
CA SER A 305 -47.85 25.02 -3.14
C SER A 305 -46.58 24.93 -3.98
N ASN A 306 -45.87 23.81 -3.87
CA ASN A 306 -44.72 23.40 -4.67
C ASN A 306 -43.45 24.27 -4.48
N TYR A 307 -42.37 23.62 -4.03
CA TYR A 307 -41.30 23.17 -4.92
C TYR A 307 -40.68 21.88 -4.35
N TYR A 308 -39.93 21.17 -5.18
CA TYR A 308 -39.30 19.87 -4.89
C TYR A 308 -38.00 20.03 -4.11
#